data_AF-A0A1X2J149-F1
#
_entry.id   AF-A0A1X2J149-F1
#
_cell.length_a   1.000
_cell.length_b   1.000
_cell.length_c   1.000
_cell.angle_alpha   90.00
_cell.angle_beta   90.00
_cell.angle_gamma   90.00
#
_symmetry.space_group_name_H-M   'P 1'
#
loop_
_entity.id
_entity.type
_entity.pdbx_description
1 polymer ?
#
loop_
_entity_poly.entity_id
_entity_poly.type
_entity_poly.pdbx_seq_one_letter_code
_entity_poly.pdbx_strand_id
1 'polypeptide(L)'
;MQLKYPTFPAKMTSVQAQQLVHDHAYIAQDYQQTLRDIENRDTFADIDRLIQFPFTAPVIEEKSEEELARQAAKKEENSRRLREAAAKSRLEKLVAREQEYEAFTNLKNAKASTKKADWMAQLKQTGFKDENDLDETIKQVESAIQRARNKELGIDETEEKEPPATHLLDIPDDELDEPEKKEKRKQRLLKASYDARMRAKVAKEEAKAQEAENARLEEERRKENPEQWVQETQEKRQEVIDRIKKRKRLAADLSDRRSRASQLRMKSIANLASETNGSKRRRKGQEEDTFGADDEDWMIYREISRDDDEDEEEEDLALLNHYESQLLQYDPNFLPEHSFESSSSPINTLLYQLAHGTYPPYDPADISQTYQLHVNIERARVSEVLFQPSIIGLDQAGIVETVGDVVKTFDASSRERVRKNIFLTGGFTALPGLPERLLDNIRSIYPAGSKVQVRRAKDPLLDAWKGAAKFALSSSFQQHCVSRKEYEEYGGEYIKEHGLGNVFRS
;
A
#
# COMPACT_ATOMS: atom_id res chain seq x y z
N MET A 1 8.33 19.78 14.48
CA MET A 1 7.52 20.28 13.35
C MET A 1 8.25 20.28 12.02
N GLN A 2 9.33 21.06 11.81
CA GLN A 2 10.01 21.12 10.50
C GLN A 2 10.53 19.75 10.00
N LEU A 3 11.03 18.90 10.90
CA LEU A 3 11.45 17.53 10.54
C LEU A 3 10.27 16.59 10.24
N LYS A 4 9.11 16.83 10.86
CA LYS A 4 7.90 16.03 10.65
C LYS A 4 7.19 16.41 9.35
N TYR A 5 7.23 17.69 8.99
CA TYR A 5 6.63 18.25 7.78
C TYR A 5 7.69 19.01 6.96
N PRO A 6 8.60 18.30 6.27
CA PRO A 6 9.68 18.93 5.51
C PRO A 6 9.17 19.70 4.28
N THR A 7 8.02 19.31 3.74
CA THR A 7 7.39 19.89 2.54
C THR A 7 6.26 20.85 2.88
N PHE A 8 6.12 21.26 4.14
CA PHE A 8 5.04 22.16 4.56
C PHE A 8 5.13 23.50 3.82
N PRO A 9 4.05 24.00 3.19
CA PRO A 9 4.13 25.18 2.31
C PRO A 9 4.49 26.48 3.03
N ALA A 10 4.19 26.59 4.32
CA ALA A 10 4.40 27.80 5.12
C ALA A 10 5.57 27.63 6.10
N LYS A 11 6.39 28.67 6.27
CA LYS A 11 7.45 28.63 7.29
C LYS A 11 6.87 28.99 8.67
N MET A 12 6.87 28.03 9.59
CA MET A 12 6.51 28.28 10.99
C MET A 12 7.55 29.18 11.67
N THR A 13 7.09 30.28 12.27
CA THR A 13 7.95 31.21 13.03
C THR A 13 8.21 30.68 14.44
N SER A 14 9.28 31.18 15.09
CA SER A 14 9.59 30.81 16.48
C SER A 14 8.48 31.21 17.45
N VAL A 15 7.82 32.34 17.21
CA VAL A 15 6.69 32.83 18.03
C VAL A 15 5.48 31.89 17.90
N GLN A 16 5.15 31.45 16.68
CA GLN A 16 4.09 30.46 16.47
C GLN A 16 4.43 29.12 17.16
N ALA A 17 5.68 28.67 17.05
CA ALA A 17 6.13 27.46 17.73
C ALA A 17 6.02 27.59 19.27
N GLN A 18 6.38 28.75 19.81
CA GLN A 18 6.25 29.03 21.24
C GLN A 18 4.77 29.03 21.67
N GLN A 19 3.89 29.62 20.87
CA GLN A 19 2.44 29.61 21.15
C GLN A 19 1.88 28.18 21.16
N LEU A 20 2.30 27.34 20.21
CA LEU A 20 1.91 25.93 20.20
C LEU A 20 2.30 25.20 21.49
N VAL A 21 3.47 25.49 22.04
CA VAL A 21 3.90 24.92 23.32
C VAL A 21 3.01 25.41 24.46
N HIS A 22 2.73 26.71 24.53
CA HIS A 22 1.89 27.25 25.61
C HIS A 22 0.46 26.75 25.58
N ASP A 23 -0.14 26.63 24.39
CA ASP A 23 -1.56 26.32 24.23
C ASP A 23 -1.86 24.82 24.17
N HIS A 24 -0.92 24.03 23.65
CA HIS A 24 -1.18 22.61 23.35
C HIS A 24 -0.27 21.63 24.09
N ALA A 25 0.88 22.05 24.62
CA ALA A 25 1.75 21.15 25.38
C ALA A 25 1.23 20.93 26.81
N TYR A 26 1.60 19.79 27.38
CA TYR A 26 1.28 19.41 28.75
C TYR A 26 2.37 18.49 29.31
N ILE A 27 2.40 18.31 30.62
CA ILE A 27 3.31 17.38 31.30
C ILE A 27 2.57 16.07 31.53
N ALA A 28 3.07 14.99 30.91
CA ALA A 28 2.55 13.65 31.09
C ALA A 28 2.83 13.14 32.52
N GLN A 29 1.83 12.54 33.18
CA GLN A 29 2.03 11.92 34.51
C GLN A 29 2.86 10.65 34.43
N ASP A 30 2.65 9.85 33.39
CA ASP A 30 3.50 8.74 32.98
C ASP A 30 3.79 8.89 31.49
N TYR A 31 5.02 9.27 31.16
CA TYR A 31 5.45 9.48 29.79
C TYR A 31 5.43 8.19 28.96
N GLN A 32 5.81 7.05 29.54
CA GLN A 32 5.84 5.78 28.82
C GLN A 32 4.42 5.30 28.50
N GLN A 33 3.50 5.43 29.44
CA GLN A 33 2.10 5.12 29.18
C GLN A 33 1.51 6.06 28.11
N THR A 34 1.83 7.35 28.17
CA THR A 34 1.39 8.33 27.14
C THR A 34 1.87 7.94 25.73
N LEU A 35 3.10 7.42 25.60
CA LEU A 35 3.58 6.91 24.31
C LEU A 35 2.77 5.70 23.81
N ARG A 36 2.40 4.77 24.70
CA ARG A 36 1.54 3.63 24.35
C ARG A 36 0.13 4.08 23.96
N ASP A 37 -0.39 5.10 24.63
CA ASP A 37 -1.71 5.67 24.29
C ASP A 37 -1.67 6.40 22.93
N ILE A 38 -0.52 6.93 22.51
CA ILE A 38 -0.33 7.49 21.16
C ILE A 38 -0.25 6.38 20.11
N GLU A 39 0.32 5.23 20.44
CA GLU A 39 0.38 4.07 19.52
C GLU A 39 -1.02 3.47 19.26
N ASN A 40 -1.95 3.60 20.21
CA ASN A 40 -3.32 3.11 20.07
C ASN A 40 -4.20 4.13 19.31
N ARG A 41 -4.85 3.66 18.24
CA ARG A 41 -5.72 4.45 17.35
C ARG A 41 -6.95 5.03 18.05
N ASP A 42 -7.50 4.32 19.03
CA ASP A 42 -8.71 4.76 19.76
C ASP A 42 -8.42 5.98 20.64
N THR A 43 -7.29 5.95 21.35
CA THR A 43 -6.86 7.02 22.27
C THR A 43 -6.14 8.15 21.55
N PHE A 44 -5.58 7.89 20.37
CA PHE A 44 -4.84 8.90 19.61
C PHE A 44 -5.68 10.12 19.24
N ALA A 45 -6.95 9.93 18.88
CA ALA A 45 -7.84 11.04 18.51
C ALA A 45 -7.98 12.07 19.65
N ASP A 46 -7.98 11.63 20.91
CA ASP A 46 -8.04 12.52 22.07
C ASP A 46 -6.75 13.30 22.29
N ILE A 47 -5.62 12.75 21.82
CA ILE A 47 -4.28 13.32 21.97
C ILE A 47 -3.91 14.22 20.78
N ASP A 48 -4.38 13.93 19.58
CA ASP A 48 -4.01 14.68 18.40
C ASP A 48 -4.67 16.07 18.37
N ARG A 49 -3.92 17.07 17.92
CA ARG A 49 -4.43 18.43 17.76
C ARG A 49 -4.08 18.93 16.37
N LEU A 50 -5.14 19.20 15.60
CA LEU A 50 -5.06 19.74 14.25
C LEU A 50 -4.92 21.26 14.29
N ILE A 51 -3.85 21.78 13.68
CA ILE A 51 -3.57 23.21 13.58
C ILE A 51 -3.68 23.64 12.12
N GLN A 52 -4.65 24.49 11.82
CA GLN A 52 -4.83 25.04 10.47
C GLN A 52 -4.00 26.30 10.27
N PHE A 53 -3.19 26.34 9.20
CA PHE A 53 -2.54 27.54 8.72
C PHE A 53 -3.41 28.25 7.67
N PRO A 54 -3.24 29.57 7.49
CA PRO A 54 -3.92 30.29 6.43
C PRO A 54 -3.53 29.70 5.07
N PHE A 55 -4.53 29.44 4.23
CA PHE A 55 -4.37 28.97 2.87
C PHE A 55 -5.28 29.76 1.93
N THR A 56 -4.96 29.74 0.63
CA THR A 56 -5.83 30.32 -0.40
C THR A 56 -6.58 29.18 -1.06
N ALA A 57 -7.90 29.15 -0.92
CA ALA A 57 -8.72 28.14 -1.58
C ALA A 57 -8.59 28.30 -3.11
N PRO A 58 -8.38 27.20 -3.85
CA PRO A 58 -8.41 27.27 -5.30
C PRO A 58 -9.81 27.68 -5.73
N VAL A 59 -9.91 28.61 -6.68
CA VAL A 59 -11.19 28.88 -7.33
C VAL A 59 -11.50 27.67 -8.19
N ILE A 60 -12.33 26.77 -7.67
CA ILE A 60 -12.87 25.66 -8.44
C ILE A 60 -13.87 26.30 -9.40
N GLU A 61 -13.46 26.55 -10.64
CA GLU A 61 -14.39 26.86 -11.72
C GLU A 61 -15.26 25.62 -11.93
N GLU A 62 -16.39 25.56 -11.22
CA GLU A 62 -17.42 24.57 -11.48
C GLU A 62 -17.87 24.74 -12.92
N LYS A 63 -17.40 23.83 -13.79
CA LYS A 63 -17.84 23.76 -15.18
C LYS A 63 -19.35 23.61 -15.17
N SER A 64 -20.06 24.49 -15.87
CA SER A 64 -21.52 24.43 -15.90
C SER A 64 -21.99 23.07 -16.39
N GLU A 65 -23.18 22.63 -15.97
CA GLU A 65 -23.77 21.35 -16.42
C GLU A 65 -23.76 21.23 -17.96
N GLU A 66 -23.90 22.35 -18.66
CA GLU A 66 -23.83 22.44 -20.12
C GLU A 66 -22.44 22.05 -20.68
N GLU A 67 -21.36 22.43 -19.98
CA GLU A 67 -19.99 22.12 -20.41
C GLU A 67 -19.62 20.65 -20.14
N LEU A 68 -20.09 20.08 -19.02
CA LEU A 68 -19.99 18.65 -18.72
C LEU A 68 -20.78 17.82 -19.74
N ALA A 69 -22.00 18.23 -20.07
CA ALA A 69 -22.82 17.60 -21.10
C ALA A 69 -22.14 17.65 -22.48
N ARG A 70 -21.50 18.76 -22.82
CA ARG A 70 -20.75 18.90 -24.08
C ARG A 70 -19.52 17.99 -24.14
N GLN A 71 -18.82 17.77 -23.02
CA GLN A 71 -17.71 16.83 -22.96
C GLN A 71 -18.17 15.37 -23.02
N ALA A 72 -19.27 15.03 -22.35
CA ALA A 72 -19.89 13.70 -22.44
C ALA A 72 -20.34 13.41 -23.87
N ALA A 73 -21.03 14.34 -24.52
CA ALA A 73 -21.43 14.25 -25.93
C ALA A 73 -20.23 14.11 -26.87
N LYS A 74 -19.14 14.84 -26.62
CA LYS A 74 -17.89 14.73 -27.40
C LYS A 74 -17.20 13.39 -27.20
N LYS A 75 -17.18 12.84 -25.98
CA LYS A 75 -16.66 11.49 -25.69
C LYS A 75 -17.50 10.42 -26.37
N GLU A 76 -18.82 10.54 -26.31
CA GLU A 76 -19.75 9.64 -26.97
C GLU A 76 -19.60 9.70 -28.50
N GLU A 77 -19.53 10.90 -29.09
CA GLU A 77 -19.31 11.09 -30.52
C GLU A 77 -17.95 10.51 -30.98
N ASN A 78 -16.89 10.72 -30.20
CA ASN A 78 -15.59 10.12 -30.47
C ASN A 78 -15.64 8.58 -30.37
N SER A 79 -16.35 8.03 -29.38
CA SER A 79 -16.53 6.59 -29.26
C SER A 79 -17.33 6.01 -30.44
N ARG A 80 -18.33 6.75 -30.93
CA ARG A 80 -19.13 6.37 -32.10
C ARG A 80 -18.29 6.40 -33.37
N ARG A 81 -17.51 7.46 -33.61
CA ARG A 81 -16.56 7.56 -34.73
C ARG A 81 -15.54 6.42 -34.72
N LEU A 82 -15.06 6.02 -33.54
CA LEU A 82 -14.13 4.89 -33.42
C LEU A 82 -14.81 3.56 -33.82
N ARG A 83 -16.06 3.34 -33.39
CA ARG A 83 -16.86 2.16 -33.78
C ARG A 83 -17.16 2.15 -35.27
N GLU A 84 -17.53 3.29 -35.86
CA GLU A 84 -17.79 3.45 -37.29
C GLU A 84 -16.51 3.24 -38.13
N ALA A 85 -15.37 3.79 -37.70
CA ALA A 85 -14.09 3.58 -38.36
C ALA A 85 -13.64 2.10 -38.29
N ALA A 86 -13.85 1.46 -37.14
CA ALA A 86 -13.59 0.03 -36.98
C ALA A 86 -14.51 -0.82 -37.88
N ALA A 87 -15.80 -0.50 -37.98
CA ALA A 87 -16.74 -1.17 -38.87
C ALA A 87 -16.37 -0.97 -40.36
N LYS A 88 -16.00 0.26 -40.75
CA LYS A 88 -15.55 0.57 -42.11
C LYS A 88 -14.28 -0.20 -42.48
N SER A 89 -13.29 -0.26 -41.58
CA SER A 89 -12.08 -1.05 -41.80
C SER A 89 -12.36 -2.56 -41.90
N ARG A 90 -13.33 -3.08 -41.12
CA ARG A 90 -13.79 -4.47 -41.26
C ARG A 90 -14.43 -4.73 -42.63
N LEU A 91 -15.28 -3.81 -43.10
CA LEU A 91 -15.92 -3.92 -44.41
C LEU A 91 -14.92 -3.82 -45.56
N GLU A 92 -13.96 -2.89 -45.50
CA GLU A 92 -12.89 -2.76 -46.50
C GLU A 92 -12.06 -4.04 -46.61
N LYS A 93 -11.72 -4.67 -45.48
CA LYS A 93 -11.04 -5.98 -45.46
C LYS A 93 -11.88 -7.10 -46.04
N LEU A 94 -13.20 -7.06 -45.86
CA LEU A 94 -14.13 -8.03 -46.43
C LEU A 94 -14.23 -7.88 -47.96
N VAL A 95 -14.36 -6.65 -48.46
CA VAL A 95 -14.38 -6.35 -49.90
C VAL A 95 -13.06 -6.73 -50.56
N ALA A 96 -11.91 -6.44 -49.93
CA ALA A 96 -10.61 -6.85 -50.46
C ALA A 96 -10.51 -8.37 -50.60
N ARG A 97 -10.99 -9.13 -49.61
CA ARG A 97 -11.03 -10.60 -49.67
C ARG A 97 -11.98 -11.12 -50.74
N GLU A 98 -13.12 -10.46 -50.96
CA GLU A 98 -14.05 -10.80 -52.03
C GLU A 98 -13.43 -10.55 -53.42
N GLN A 99 -12.69 -9.46 -53.59
CA GLN A 99 -11.95 -9.18 -54.82
C GLN A 99 -10.83 -10.20 -55.08
N GLU A 100 -10.10 -10.60 -54.02
CA GLU A 100 -9.10 -11.68 -54.11
C GLU A 100 -9.76 -13.01 -54.51
N TYR A 101 -10.89 -13.35 -53.90
CA TYR A 101 -11.67 -14.55 -54.26
C TYR A 101 -12.13 -14.52 -55.72
N GLU A 102 -12.63 -13.38 -56.19
CA GLU A 102 -13.06 -13.20 -57.58
C GLU A 102 -11.88 -13.31 -58.55
N ALA A 103 -10.73 -12.69 -58.22
CA ALA A 103 -9.52 -12.77 -59.03
C ALA A 103 -9.00 -14.21 -59.15
N PHE A 104 -8.96 -14.95 -58.05
CA PHE A 104 -8.52 -16.36 -58.05
C PHE A 104 -9.54 -17.27 -58.76
N THR A 105 -10.83 -16.99 -58.64
CA THR A 105 -11.88 -17.73 -59.36
C THR A 105 -11.82 -17.46 -60.88
N ASN A 106 -11.59 -16.21 -61.28
CA ASN A 106 -11.38 -15.85 -62.67
C ASN A 106 -10.11 -16.46 -63.25
N LEU A 107 -9.02 -16.50 -62.47
CA LEU A 107 -7.81 -17.22 -62.83
C LEU A 107 -8.12 -18.70 -63.07
N LYS A 108 -8.83 -19.36 -62.15
CA LYS A 108 -9.27 -20.76 -62.29
C LYS A 108 -10.11 -20.98 -63.55
N ASN A 109 -11.03 -20.07 -63.88
CA ASN A 109 -11.88 -20.18 -65.08
C ASN A 109 -11.10 -19.97 -66.39
N ALA A 110 -10.07 -19.11 -66.39
CA ALA A 110 -9.21 -18.85 -67.56
C ALA A 110 -8.40 -20.09 -68.02
N LYS A 111 -8.28 -21.10 -67.14
CA LYS A 111 -7.72 -22.42 -67.46
C LYS A 111 -8.41 -23.07 -68.67
N ALA A 112 -9.72 -22.92 -68.81
CA ALA A 112 -10.48 -23.55 -69.90
C ALA A 112 -10.06 -23.06 -71.30
N SER A 113 -9.42 -21.90 -71.36
CA SER A 113 -9.02 -21.20 -72.58
C SER A 113 -7.50 -21.16 -72.85
N THR A 114 -6.65 -21.68 -71.95
CA THR A 114 -5.19 -21.58 -72.03
C THR A 114 -4.50 -22.94 -72.20
N LYS A 115 -3.36 -22.98 -72.91
CA LYS A 115 -2.57 -24.21 -73.05
C LYS A 115 -1.91 -24.55 -71.71
N LYS A 116 -1.78 -25.84 -71.39
CA LYS A 116 -1.29 -26.35 -70.09
C LYS A 116 0.07 -25.76 -69.65
N ALA A 117 0.99 -25.50 -70.59
CA ALA A 117 2.29 -24.90 -70.27
C ALA A 117 2.19 -23.43 -69.87
N ASP A 118 1.34 -22.67 -70.56
CA ASP A 118 1.09 -21.25 -70.28
C ASP A 118 0.30 -21.09 -68.97
N TRP A 119 -0.63 -22.01 -68.69
CA TRP A 119 -1.36 -22.10 -67.42
C TRP A 119 -0.42 -22.28 -66.21
N MET A 120 0.55 -23.20 -66.31
CA MET A 120 1.54 -23.43 -65.24
C MET A 120 2.48 -22.22 -65.05
N ALA A 121 2.83 -21.51 -66.13
CA ALA A 121 3.61 -20.29 -66.06
C ALA A 121 2.82 -19.15 -65.39
N GLN A 122 1.52 -19.04 -65.68
CA GLN A 122 0.62 -18.05 -65.10
C GLN A 122 0.39 -18.30 -63.60
N LEU A 123 0.17 -19.56 -63.19
CA LEU A 123 0.08 -19.95 -61.78
C LEU A 123 1.33 -19.55 -60.99
N LYS A 124 2.51 -19.83 -61.55
CA LYS A 124 3.80 -19.49 -60.94
C LYS A 124 4.03 -17.98 -60.87
N GLN A 125 3.54 -17.22 -61.85
CA GLN A 125 3.59 -15.75 -61.84
C GLN A 125 2.68 -15.15 -60.77
N THR A 126 1.52 -15.75 -60.52
CA THR A 126 0.59 -15.36 -59.45
C THR A 126 0.99 -15.87 -58.06
N GLY A 127 2.08 -16.65 -57.96
CA GLY A 127 2.64 -17.11 -56.70
C GLY A 127 2.13 -18.47 -56.19
N PHE A 128 1.32 -19.19 -56.97
CA PHE A 128 0.84 -20.53 -56.61
C PHE A 128 1.81 -21.60 -57.10
N LYS A 129 2.04 -22.62 -56.27
CA LYS A 129 2.97 -23.72 -56.59
C LYS A 129 2.37 -24.71 -57.57
N ASP A 130 1.12 -25.10 -57.32
CA ASP A 130 0.39 -26.11 -58.08
C ASP A 130 -1.12 -25.76 -58.14
N GLU A 131 -1.87 -26.46 -58.98
CA GLU A 131 -3.33 -26.27 -59.10
C GLU A 131 -4.08 -26.50 -57.77
N ASN A 132 -3.64 -27.49 -56.99
CA ASN A 132 -4.22 -27.76 -55.67
C ASN A 132 -4.01 -26.60 -54.69
N ASP A 133 -2.90 -25.87 -54.81
CA ASP A 133 -2.57 -24.72 -53.97
C ASP A 133 -3.53 -23.55 -54.25
N LEU A 134 -3.87 -23.32 -55.53
CA LEU A 134 -4.91 -22.36 -55.94
C LEU A 134 -6.30 -22.76 -55.43
N ASP A 135 -6.66 -24.04 -55.54
CA ASP A 135 -7.96 -24.53 -55.08
C ASP A 135 -8.12 -24.49 -53.55
N GLU A 136 -7.05 -24.80 -52.80
CA GLU A 136 -7.04 -24.68 -51.35
C GLU A 136 -7.11 -23.21 -50.90
N THR A 137 -6.41 -22.29 -51.56
CA THR A 137 -6.48 -20.86 -51.24
C THR A 137 -7.84 -20.25 -51.58
N ILE A 138 -8.46 -20.59 -52.70
CA ILE A 138 -9.85 -20.18 -53.02
C ILE A 138 -10.80 -20.61 -51.89
N LYS A 139 -10.71 -21.87 -51.44
CA LYS A 139 -11.55 -22.40 -50.36
C LYS A 139 -11.27 -21.75 -49.01
N GLN A 140 -10.01 -21.44 -48.71
CA GLN A 140 -9.63 -20.73 -47.48
C GLN A 140 -10.18 -19.30 -47.46
N VAL A 141 -10.04 -18.57 -48.56
CA VAL A 141 -10.57 -17.20 -48.72
C VAL A 141 -12.10 -17.21 -48.63
N GLU A 142 -12.77 -18.16 -49.28
CA GLU A 142 -14.22 -18.36 -49.19
C GLU A 142 -14.69 -18.60 -47.75
N SER A 143 -14.02 -19.51 -47.02
CA SER A 143 -14.34 -19.76 -45.61
C SER A 143 -14.09 -18.55 -44.70
N ALA A 144 -13.12 -17.70 -45.06
CA ALA A 144 -12.81 -16.49 -44.32
C ALA A 144 -13.83 -15.37 -44.60
N ILE A 145 -14.32 -15.26 -45.84
CA ILE A 145 -15.44 -14.39 -46.21
C ILE A 145 -16.70 -14.83 -45.49
N GLN A 146 -17.02 -16.13 -45.49
CA GLN A 146 -18.22 -16.66 -44.82
C GLN A 146 -18.20 -16.38 -43.31
N ARG A 147 -17.08 -16.64 -42.63
CA ARG A 147 -16.90 -16.32 -41.20
C ARG A 147 -17.03 -14.83 -40.91
N ALA A 148 -16.46 -13.98 -41.77
CA ALA A 148 -16.56 -12.54 -41.63
C ALA A 148 -18.00 -12.03 -41.84
N ARG A 149 -18.75 -12.60 -42.79
CA ARG A 149 -20.18 -12.32 -43.00
C ARG A 149 -21.05 -12.80 -41.85
N ASN A 150 -20.83 -14.01 -41.34
CA ASN A 150 -21.55 -14.55 -40.17
C ASN A 150 -21.34 -13.69 -38.92
N LYS A 151 -20.12 -13.20 -38.71
CA LYS A 151 -19.77 -12.30 -37.60
C LYS A 151 -20.43 -10.93 -37.71
N GLU A 152 -20.57 -10.37 -38.92
CA GLU A 152 -21.29 -9.11 -39.14
C GLU A 152 -22.82 -9.28 -39.02
N LEU A 153 -23.36 -10.47 -39.29
CA LEU A 153 -24.77 -10.82 -39.10
C LEU A 153 -25.13 -11.21 -37.65
N GLY A 154 -24.15 -11.27 -36.75
CA GLY A 154 -24.37 -11.65 -35.34
C GLY A 154 -24.75 -13.11 -35.14
N ILE A 155 -24.46 -13.97 -36.12
CA ILE A 155 -24.73 -15.41 -36.04
C ILE A 155 -23.56 -16.06 -35.29
N ASP A 156 -23.84 -16.60 -34.10
CA ASP A 156 -22.85 -17.32 -33.31
C ASP A 156 -22.54 -18.66 -34.01
N GLU A 157 -21.34 -18.84 -34.54
CA GLU A 157 -20.94 -20.05 -35.29
C GLU A 157 -20.84 -21.31 -34.41
N THR A 158 -21.23 -21.20 -33.14
CA THR A 158 -21.53 -22.31 -32.22
C THR A 158 -22.94 -22.89 -32.43
N GLU A 159 -23.60 -22.61 -33.54
CA GLU A 159 -24.78 -23.37 -33.96
C GLU A 159 -24.46 -24.88 -33.98
N GLU A 160 -25.35 -25.64 -33.35
CA GLU A 160 -25.34 -27.09 -33.19
C GLU A 160 -25.08 -27.78 -34.52
N LYS A 161 -23.82 -28.13 -34.80
CA LYS A 161 -23.52 -29.02 -35.92
C LYS A 161 -24.19 -30.35 -35.63
N GLU A 162 -25.11 -30.74 -36.50
CA GLU A 162 -25.78 -32.05 -36.45
C GLU A 162 -24.74 -33.17 -36.24
N PRO A 163 -25.08 -34.21 -35.47
CA PRO A 163 -24.17 -35.33 -35.23
C PRO A 163 -23.66 -35.87 -36.58
N PRO A 164 -22.33 -36.04 -36.75
CA PRO A 164 -21.79 -36.48 -38.03
C PRO A 164 -22.39 -37.85 -38.40
N ALA A 165 -22.81 -38.02 -39.66
CA ALA A 165 -23.38 -39.29 -40.12
C ALA A 165 -22.38 -40.45 -39.90
N THR A 166 -22.79 -41.45 -39.12
CA THR A 166 -21.96 -42.59 -38.68
C THR A 166 -22.27 -43.90 -39.41
N HIS A 167 -23.05 -43.85 -40.48
CA HIS A 167 -23.63 -45.02 -41.15
C HIS A 167 -22.61 -46.09 -41.62
N LEU A 168 -21.34 -45.74 -41.89
CA LEU A 168 -20.31 -46.72 -42.30
C LEU A 168 -19.50 -47.29 -41.12
N LEU A 169 -19.69 -46.77 -39.89
CA LEU A 169 -18.99 -47.27 -38.70
C LEU A 169 -19.55 -48.62 -38.22
N ASP A 170 -20.81 -48.92 -38.52
CA ASP A 170 -21.55 -50.10 -38.04
C ASP A 170 -21.41 -51.33 -38.97
N ILE A 171 -20.81 -51.16 -40.16
CA ILE A 171 -20.59 -52.23 -41.15
C ILE A 171 -19.21 -52.86 -40.90
N PRO A 172 -19.06 -54.19 -40.74
CA PRO A 172 -17.77 -54.86 -40.55
C PRO A 172 -16.77 -54.60 -41.69
N ASP A 173 -15.48 -54.50 -41.36
CA ASP A 173 -14.40 -54.15 -42.31
C ASP A 173 -14.22 -55.16 -43.47
N ASP A 174 -14.80 -56.36 -43.36
CA ASP A 174 -14.70 -57.42 -44.36
C ASP A 174 -15.70 -57.24 -45.54
N GLU A 175 -16.72 -56.40 -45.37
CA GLU A 175 -17.77 -56.13 -46.37
C GLU A 175 -17.57 -54.80 -47.13
N LEU A 176 -16.48 -54.08 -46.84
CA LEU A 176 -16.21 -52.73 -47.34
C LEU A 176 -15.10 -52.72 -48.39
N ASP A 177 -15.35 -52.06 -49.53
CA ASP A 177 -14.34 -51.81 -50.55
C ASP A 177 -13.25 -50.83 -50.03
N GLU A 178 -12.04 -50.87 -50.59
CA GLU A 178 -10.92 -49.95 -50.24
C GLU A 178 -11.28 -48.45 -50.16
N PRO A 179 -12.11 -47.87 -51.05
CA PRO A 179 -12.65 -46.51 -50.88
C PRO A 179 -13.54 -46.34 -49.65
N GLU A 180 -14.39 -47.31 -49.33
CA GLU A 180 -15.33 -47.23 -48.21
C GLU A 180 -14.61 -47.36 -46.86
N LYS A 181 -13.50 -48.11 -46.82
CA LYS A 181 -12.58 -48.17 -45.66
C LYS A 181 -11.92 -46.81 -45.38
N LYS A 182 -11.60 -46.02 -46.40
CA LYS A 182 -11.08 -44.65 -46.23
C LYS A 182 -12.15 -43.69 -45.71
N GLU A 183 -13.38 -43.84 -46.18
CA GLU A 183 -14.51 -43.02 -45.72
C GLU A 183 -14.90 -43.35 -44.28
N LYS A 184 -14.88 -44.64 -43.90
CA LYS A 184 -15.04 -45.09 -42.50
C LYS A 184 -13.97 -44.50 -41.57
N ARG A 185 -12.71 -44.42 -41.99
CA ARG A 185 -11.63 -43.73 -41.23
C ARG A 185 -11.91 -42.23 -41.04
N LYS A 186 -12.44 -41.58 -42.07
CA LYS A 186 -12.83 -40.15 -42.03
C LYS A 186 -14.02 -39.92 -41.10
N GLN A 187 -15.05 -40.77 -41.15
CA GLN A 187 -16.20 -40.74 -40.24
C GLN A 187 -15.76 -41.00 -38.78
N ARG A 188 -14.81 -41.92 -38.56
CA ARG A 188 -14.21 -42.18 -37.23
C ARG A 188 -13.50 -40.95 -36.66
N LEU A 189 -12.75 -40.21 -37.48
CA LEU A 189 -12.03 -39.01 -37.06
C LEU A 189 -12.98 -37.83 -36.78
N LEU A 190 -14.01 -37.64 -37.61
CA LEU A 190 -15.04 -36.63 -37.39
C LEU A 190 -15.86 -36.91 -36.12
N LYS A 191 -16.24 -38.17 -35.89
CA LYS A 191 -16.89 -38.62 -34.66
C LYS A 191 -16.00 -38.39 -33.43
N ALA A 192 -14.71 -38.76 -33.48
CA ALA A 192 -13.78 -38.55 -32.38
C ALA A 192 -13.61 -37.07 -32.01
N SER A 193 -13.55 -36.17 -33.00
CA SER A 193 -13.47 -34.73 -32.77
C SER A 193 -14.77 -34.13 -32.20
N TYR A 194 -15.93 -34.64 -32.63
CA TYR A 194 -17.24 -34.25 -32.09
C TYR A 194 -17.39 -34.73 -30.63
N ASP A 195 -17.07 -35.99 -30.37
CA ASP A 195 -17.12 -36.60 -29.03
C ASP A 195 -16.14 -35.93 -28.05
N ALA A 196 -14.98 -35.45 -28.52
CA ALA A 196 -14.05 -34.68 -27.68
C ALA A 196 -14.62 -33.31 -27.26
N ARG A 197 -15.33 -32.61 -28.16
CA ARG A 197 -15.99 -31.32 -27.85
C ARG A 197 -17.17 -31.52 -26.91
N MET A 198 -17.97 -32.56 -27.13
CA MET A 198 -19.09 -32.90 -26.24
C MET A 198 -18.59 -33.27 -24.84
N ARG A 199 -17.52 -34.07 -24.73
CA ARG A 199 -16.91 -34.36 -23.43
C ARG A 199 -16.38 -33.11 -22.72
N ALA A 200 -15.76 -32.18 -23.44
CA ALA A 200 -15.29 -30.92 -22.85
C ALA A 200 -16.46 -30.03 -22.38
N LYS A 201 -17.56 -29.98 -23.13
CA LYS A 201 -18.77 -29.24 -22.75
C LYS A 201 -19.42 -29.87 -21.51
N VAL A 202 -19.60 -31.19 -21.51
CA VAL A 202 -20.14 -31.94 -20.37
C VAL A 202 -19.25 -31.77 -19.14
N ALA A 203 -17.93 -31.92 -19.26
CA ALA A 203 -17.00 -31.71 -18.14
C ALA A 203 -17.07 -30.29 -17.56
N LYS A 204 -17.25 -29.27 -18.40
CA LYS A 204 -17.43 -27.88 -17.95
C LYS A 204 -18.78 -27.66 -17.25
N GLU A 205 -19.84 -28.26 -17.77
CA GLU A 205 -21.18 -28.21 -17.16
C GLU A 205 -21.21 -28.98 -15.83
N GLU A 206 -20.57 -30.15 -15.75
CA GLU A 206 -20.39 -30.93 -14.52
C GLU A 206 -19.55 -30.18 -13.49
N ALA A 207 -18.43 -29.57 -13.87
CA ALA A 207 -17.62 -28.75 -12.96
C ALA A 207 -18.43 -27.58 -12.38
N LYS A 208 -19.23 -26.90 -13.22
CA LYS A 208 -20.11 -25.82 -12.78
C LYS A 208 -21.23 -26.33 -11.86
N ALA A 209 -21.76 -27.53 -12.13
CA ALA A 209 -22.79 -28.14 -11.29
C ALA A 209 -22.24 -28.56 -9.93
N GLN A 210 -21.04 -29.14 -9.88
CA GLN A 210 -20.33 -29.48 -8.65
C GLN A 210 -20.00 -28.24 -7.82
N GLU A 211 -19.53 -27.16 -8.45
CA GLU A 211 -19.29 -25.88 -7.78
C GLU A 211 -20.58 -25.31 -7.17
N ALA A 212 -21.69 -25.37 -7.91
CA ALA A 212 -22.99 -24.93 -7.40
C ALA A 212 -23.53 -25.80 -6.26
N GLU A 213 -23.32 -27.12 -6.31
CA GLU A 213 -23.70 -28.05 -5.23
C GLU A 213 -22.87 -27.80 -3.96
N ASN A 214 -21.54 -27.63 -4.11
CA ASN A 214 -20.64 -27.30 -3.00
C ASN A 214 -21.02 -25.96 -2.35
N ALA A 215 -21.32 -24.93 -3.15
CA ALA A 215 -21.78 -23.65 -2.65
C ALA A 215 -23.10 -23.75 -1.85
N ARG A 216 -24.02 -24.63 -2.30
CA ARG A 216 -25.29 -24.86 -1.60
C ARG A 216 -25.07 -25.56 -0.26
N LEU A 217 -24.22 -26.58 -0.22
CA LEU A 217 -23.88 -27.31 1.01
C LEU A 217 -23.16 -26.38 2.02
N GLU A 218 -22.28 -25.51 1.55
CA GLU A 218 -21.62 -24.51 2.38
C GLU A 218 -22.61 -23.47 2.95
N GLU A 219 -23.61 -23.07 2.18
CA GLU A 219 -24.70 -22.22 2.67
C GLU A 219 -25.58 -22.92 3.71
N GLU A 220 -25.86 -24.22 3.54
CA GLU A 220 -26.56 -25.06 4.51
C GLU A 220 -25.73 -25.15 5.82
N ARG A 221 -24.42 -25.43 5.75
CA ARG A 221 -23.52 -25.46 6.91
C ARG A 221 -23.47 -24.12 7.67
N ARG A 222 -23.45 -23.00 6.94
CA ARG A 222 -23.50 -21.65 7.54
C ARG A 222 -24.80 -21.41 8.30
N LYS A 223 -25.94 -21.89 7.78
CA LYS A 223 -27.26 -21.76 8.44
C LYS A 223 -27.36 -22.64 9.69
N GLU A 224 -26.76 -23.82 9.66
CA GLU A 224 -26.78 -24.76 10.79
C GLU A 224 -25.98 -24.25 11.99
N ASN A 225 -24.75 -23.74 11.78
CA ASN A 225 -23.88 -23.22 12.84
C ASN A 225 -23.09 -21.98 12.39
N PRO A 226 -23.65 -20.76 12.53
CA PRO A 226 -23.01 -19.54 12.03
C PRO A 226 -21.72 -19.18 12.78
N GLU A 227 -21.66 -19.38 14.10
CA GLU A 227 -20.47 -19.05 14.90
C GLU A 227 -19.25 -19.90 14.53
N GLN A 228 -19.45 -21.21 14.35
CA GLN A 228 -18.40 -22.13 13.91
C GLN A 228 -17.93 -21.81 12.49
N TRP A 229 -18.87 -21.49 11.59
CA TRP A 229 -18.53 -21.10 10.23
C TRP A 229 -17.70 -19.81 10.17
N VAL A 230 -18.02 -18.80 11.00
CA VAL A 230 -17.21 -17.57 11.09
C VAL A 230 -15.79 -17.88 11.57
N GLN A 231 -15.63 -18.73 12.59
CA GLN A 231 -14.30 -19.14 13.07
C GLN A 231 -13.50 -19.88 11.98
N GLU A 232 -14.11 -20.87 11.31
CA GLU A 232 -13.47 -21.60 10.20
C GLU A 232 -13.06 -20.65 9.06
N THR A 233 -13.89 -19.65 8.72
CA THR A 233 -13.58 -18.65 7.69
C THR A 233 -12.45 -17.71 8.14
N GLN A 234 -12.40 -17.32 9.41
CA GLN A 234 -11.29 -16.54 9.98
C GLN A 234 -9.97 -17.32 9.98
N GLU A 235 -10.01 -18.62 10.28
CA GLU A 235 -8.83 -19.50 10.21
C GLU A 235 -8.32 -19.63 8.76
N LYS A 236 -9.21 -19.93 7.81
CA LYS A 236 -8.86 -19.98 6.38
C LYS A 236 -8.26 -18.66 5.89
N ARG A 237 -8.84 -17.52 6.30
CA ARG A 237 -8.28 -16.19 6.01
C ARG A 237 -6.86 -16.05 6.55
N GLN A 238 -6.61 -16.47 7.79
CA GLN A 238 -5.30 -16.36 8.42
C GLN A 238 -4.26 -17.24 7.70
N GLU A 239 -4.63 -18.44 7.27
CA GLU A 239 -3.76 -19.32 6.49
C GLU A 239 -3.33 -18.69 5.15
N VAL A 240 -4.26 -18.05 4.44
CA VAL A 240 -3.96 -17.34 3.18
C VAL A 240 -3.03 -16.15 3.45
N ILE A 241 -3.28 -15.37 4.50
CA ILE A 241 -2.40 -14.27 4.92
C ILE A 241 -0.99 -14.77 5.23
N ASP A 242 -0.86 -15.90 5.91
CA ASP A 242 0.44 -16.47 6.26
C ASP A 242 1.18 -16.99 5.02
N ARG A 243 0.46 -17.55 4.03
CA ARG A 243 1.01 -17.93 2.72
C ARG A 243 1.54 -16.72 1.95
N ILE A 244 0.75 -15.65 1.86
CA ILE A 244 1.16 -14.37 1.22
C ILE A 244 2.40 -13.80 1.92
N LYS A 245 2.40 -13.72 3.26
CA LYS A 245 3.57 -13.23 4.03
C LYS A 245 4.80 -14.08 3.82
N LYS A 246 4.64 -15.41 3.78
CA LYS A 246 5.75 -16.34 3.53
C LYS A 246 6.30 -16.17 2.12
N ARG A 247 5.46 -16.01 1.09
CA ARG A 247 5.89 -15.73 -0.28
C ARG A 247 6.64 -14.40 -0.37
N LYS A 248 6.10 -13.32 0.22
CA LYS A 248 6.81 -12.01 0.28
C LYS A 248 8.17 -12.10 0.96
N ARG A 249 8.27 -12.86 2.06
CA ARG A 249 9.55 -13.09 2.75
C ARG A 249 10.51 -13.89 1.87
N LEU A 250 10.04 -14.95 1.22
CA LEU A 250 10.84 -15.76 0.32
C LEU A 250 11.32 -14.93 -0.88
N ALA A 251 10.46 -14.12 -1.49
CA ALA A 251 10.82 -13.21 -2.58
C ALA A 251 11.89 -12.19 -2.14
N ALA A 252 11.78 -11.61 -0.94
CA ALA A 252 12.80 -10.74 -0.39
C ALA A 252 14.13 -11.47 -0.17
N ASP A 253 14.10 -12.68 0.40
CA ASP A 253 15.29 -13.52 0.60
C ASP A 253 15.90 -13.97 -0.74
N LEU A 254 15.09 -14.24 -1.76
CA LEU A 254 15.55 -14.62 -3.10
C LEU A 254 16.13 -13.44 -3.89
N SER A 255 15.69 -12.21 -3.57
CA SER A 255 16.25 -10.98 -4.14
C SER A 255 17.66 -10.67 -3.63
N ASP A 256 18.03 -11.17 -2.45
CA ASP A 256 19.38 -11.06 -1.91
C ASP A 256 20.28 -12.20 -2.43
N ARG A 257 21.26 -11.83 -3.26
CA ARG A 257 22.29 -12.73 -3.85
C ARG A 257 23.07 -13.53 -2.81
N ARG A 258 23.18 -13.05 -1.57
CA ARG A 258 23.92 -13.73 -0.49
C ARG A 258 23.06 -14.60 0.40
N SER A 259 21.74 -14.61 0.20
CA SER A 259 20.85 -15.40 1.05
C SER A 259 21.05 -16.90 0.81
N ARG A 260 20.89 -17.68 1.88
CA ARG A 260 20.97 -19.15 1.82
C ARG A 260 19.87 -19.74 0.92
N ALA A 261 18.71 -19.08 0.84
CA ALA A 261 17.60 -19.49 -0.01
C ALA A 261 17.95 -19.32 -1.50
N SER A 262 18.54 -18.18 -1.84
CA SER A 262 19.02 -17.87 -3.20
C SER A 262 20.10 -18.86 -3.64
N GLN A 263 21.07 -19.16 -2.77
CA GLN A 263 22.14 -20.13 -3.03
C GLN A 263 21.65 -21.58 -3.21
N LEU A 264 20.70 -22.03 -2.39
CA LEU A 264 20.14 -23.39 -2.49
C LEU A 264 19.31 -23.57 -3.76
N ARG A 265 18.50 -22.57 -4.13
CA ARG A 265 17.69 -22.61 -5.35
C ARG A 265 18.54 -22.47 -6.60
N MET A 266 19.57 -21.62 -6.60
CA MET A 266 20.57 -21.55 -7.67
C MET A 266 21.25 -22.90 -7.89
N LYS A 267 21.67 -23.57 -6.82
CA LYS A 267 22.24 -24.92 -6.89
C LYS A 267 21.24 -25.94 -7.47
N SER A 268 19.96 -25.80 -7.15
CA SER A 268 18.90 -26.66 -7.71
C SER A 268 18.68 -26.43 -9.20
N ILE A 269 18.65 -25.17 -9.65
CA ILE A 269 18.47 -24.82 -11.07
C ILE A 269 19.69 -25.23 -11.89
N ALA A 270 20.91 -25.01 -11.38
CA ALA A 270 22.14 -25.47 -12.02
C ALA A 270 22.14 -27.01 -12.20
N ASN A 271 21.71 -27.75 -11.16
CA ASN A 271 21.56 -29.21 -11.24
C ASN A 271 20.51 -29.64 -12.29
N LEU A 272 19.32 -29.01 -12.31
CA LEU A 272 18.26 -29.28 -13.30
C LEU A 272 18.71 -28.97 -14.74
N ALA A 273 19.39 -27.84 -14.95
CA ALA A 273 19.96 -27.47 -16.23
C ALA A 273 21.03 -28.47 -16.70
N SER A 274 21.82 -29.01 -15.76
CA SER A 274 22.82 -30.05 -16.03
C SER A 274 22.21 -31.40 -16.43
N GLU A 275 20.99 -31.71 -15.97
CA GLU A 275 20.26 -32.95 -16.30
C GLU A 275 19.55 -32.87 -17.67
N THR A 276 19.02 -31.70 -18.05
CA THR A 276 18.35 -31.53 -19.36
C THR A 276 19.29 -31.58 -20.56
N ASN A 277 20.59 -31.29 -20.39
CA ASN A 277 21.60 -31.39 -21.46
C ASN A 277 22.21 -32.79 -21.57
N GLY A 278 21.35 -33.81 -21.72
CA GLY A 278 21.72 -35.20 -21.93
C GLY A 278 22.09 -35.58 -23.37
N SER A 279 22.06 -34.66 -24.36
CA SER A 279 22.37 -35.02 -25.74
C SER A 279 23.01 -33.89 -26.56
N LYS A 280 24.33 -33.69 -26.39
CA LYS A 280 25.33 -33.57 -27.50
C LYS A 280 26.71 -33.16 -26.94
N ARG A 281 27.68 -34.07 -27.11
CA ARG A 281 29.15 -33.87 -27.10
C ARG A 281 29.75 -33.04 -25.95
N ARG A 282 30.09 -33.70 -24.84
CA ARG A 282 31.18 -33.22 -23.96
C ARG A 282 32.54 -33.63 -24.55
N ARG A 283 33.29 -32.64 -25.06
CA ARG A 283 34.72 -32.75 -25.35
C ARG A 283 35.46 -32.50 -24.03
N LYS A 284 36.41 -33.38 -23.71
CA LYS A 284 37.24 -33.39 -22.50
C LYS A 284 37.94 -32.03 -22.31
N GLY A 285 37.43 -31.24 -21.36
CA GLY A 285 37.95 -29.96 -20.90
C GLY A 285 37.23 -29.59 -19.61
N GLN A 286 38.00 -29.31 -18.57
CA GLN A 286 37.55 -29.03 -17.22
C GLN A 286 37.04 -27.58 -17.16
N GLU A 287 35.82 -27.33 -17.65
CA GLU A 287 35.11 -26.09 -17.35
C GLU A 287 34.33 -26.32 -16.07
N GLU A 288 34.83 -25.74 -14.98
CA GLU A 288 34.05 -25.57 -13.76
C GLU A 288 32.80 -24.77 -14.11
N ASP A 289 31.65 -25.27 -13.69
CA ASP A 289 30.35 -24.64 -13.90
C ASP A 289 30.33 -23.26 -13.21
N THR A 290 30.43 -22.18 -14.00
CA THR A 290 30.41 -20.78 -13.54
C THR A 290 29.02 -20.16 -13.57
N PHE A 291 27.95 -20.97 -13.70
CA PHE A 291 26.57 -20.49 -13.67
C PHE A 291 26.26 -19.77 -12.34
N GLY A 292 25.96 -18.47 -12.41
CA GLY A 292 25.72 -17.60 -11.24
C GLY A 292 26.89 -16.66 -10.86
N ALA A 293 28.01 -16.71 -11.57
CA ALA A 293 29.11 -15.74 -11.43
C ALA A 293 28.77 -14.39 -12.11
N ASP A 294 28.13 -14.43 -13.27
CA ASP A 294 27.79 -13.27 -14.10
C ASP A 294 26.37 -12.76 -13.84
N ASP A 295 26.16 -11.45 -13.95
CA ASP A 295 24.87 -10.80 -13.66
C ASP A 295 23.76 -11.16 -14.66
N GLU A 296 24.11 -11.68 -15.84
CA GLU A 296 23.15 -12.16 -16.86
C GLU A 296 22.40 -13.43 -16.40
N ASP A 297 23.07 -14.34 -15.70
CA ASP A 297 22.44 -15.54 -15.13
C ASP A 297 21.41 -15.17 -14.04
N TRP A 298 21.64 -14.06 -13.32
CA TRP A 298 20.73 -13.53 -12.31
C TRP A 298 19.47 -12.90 -12.90
N MET A 299 19.52 -12.40 -14.14
CA MET A 299 18.33 -11.89 -14.84
C MET A 299 17.41 -13.02 -15.29
N ILE A 300 17.98 -14.08 -15.87
CA ILE A 300 17.23 -15.29 -16.25
C ILE A 300 16.60 -15.95 -15.01
N TYR A 301 17.31 -15.94 -13.88
CA TYR A 301 16.79 -16.42 -12.59
C TYR A 301 15.57 -15.63 -12.09
N ARG A 302 15.58 -14.30 -12.23
CA ARG A 302 14.43 -13.45 -11.85
C ARG A 302 13.23 -13.69 -12.76
N GLU A 303 13.46 -13.91 -14.04
CA GLU A 303 12.41 -14.14 -15.04
C GLU A 303 11.69 -15.47 -14.79
N ILE A 304 12.42 -16.57 -14.55
CA ILE A 304 11.84 -17.89 -14.22
C ILE A 304 11.04 -17.86 -12.90
N SER A 305 11.46 -17.03 -11.94
CA SER A 305 10.74 -16.91 -10.66
C SER A 305 9.44 -16.13 -10.80
N ARG A 306 9.41 -15.17 -11.72
CA ARG A 306 8.33 -14.19 -11.81
C ARG A 306 7.04 -14.79 -12.35
N ASP A 307 7.14 -15.68 -13.34
CA ASP A 307 5.96 -16.25 -14.00
C ASP A 307 5.20 -17.24 -13.09
N ASP A 308 5.90 -18.11 -12.35
CA ASP A 308 5.25 -19.04 -11.41
C ASP A 308 4.74 -18.34 -10.13
N ASP A 309 5.43 -17.28 -9.67
CA ASP A 309 5.04 -16.56 -8.44
C ASP A 309 3.87 -15.58 -8.68
N GLU A 310 3.72 -15.00 -9.89
CA GLU A 310 2.65 -14.04 -10.21
C GLU A 310 1.26 -14.70 -10.25
N ASP A 311 1.13 -15.88 -10.88
CA ASP A 311 -0.15 -16.60 -10.98
C ASP A 311 -0.65 -17.07 -9.61
N GLU A 312 0.23 -17.64 -8.77
CA GLU A 312 -0.15 -18.07 -7.42
C GLU A 312 -0.44 -16.91 -6.45
N GLU A 313 0.18 -15.74 -6.65
CA GLU A 313 -0.12 -14.54 -5.85
C GLU A 313 -1.51 -13.98 -6.20
N GLU A 314 -1.90 -14.00 -7.47
CA GLU A 314 -3.24 -13.58 -7.90
C GLU A 314 -4.33 -14.50 -7.33
N GLU A 315 -4.12 -15.82 -7.34
CA GLU A 315 -5.04 -16.79 -6.73
C GLU A 315 -5.21 -16.57 -5.21
N ASP A 316 -4.11 -16.32 -4.51
CA ASP A 316 -4.13 -16.07 -3.07
C ASP A 316 -4.85 -14.77 -2.70
N LEU A 317 -4.66 -13.71 -3.49
CA LEU A 317 -5.36 -12.44 -3.31
C LEU A 317 -6.85 -12.57 -3.61
N ALA A 318 -7.23 -13.32 -4.65
CA ALA A 318 -8.63 -13.59 -4.97
C ALA A 318 -9.33 -14.38 -3.85
N LEU A 319 -8.65 -15.39 -3.31
CA LEU A 319 -9.16 -16.20 -2.20
C LEU A 319 -9.29 -15.38 -0.90
N LEU A 320 -8.32 -14.51 -0.62
CA LEU A 320 -8.37 -13.60 0.51
C LEU A 320 -9.55 -12.63 0.41
N ASN A 321 -9.73 -12.00 -0.75
CA ASN A 321 -10.85 -11.10 -1.01
C ASN A 321 -12.20 -11.80 -0.89
N HIS A 322 -12.28 -13.08 -1.30
CA HIS A 322 -13.48 -13.90 -1.12
C HIS A 322 -13.82 -14.08 0.37
N TYR A 323 -12.86 -14.50 1.21
CA TYR A 323 -13.09 -14.68 2.65
C TYR A 323 -13.38 -13.37 3.38
N GLU A 324 -12.70 -12.27 3.01
CA GLU A 324 -12.98 -10.96 3.63
C GLU A 324 -14.36 -10.43 3.27
N SER A 325 -14.81 -10.63 2.02
CA SER A 325 -16.18 -10.30 1.60
C SER A 325 -17.24 -11.09 2.39
N GLN A 326 -16.96 -12.38 2.62
CA GLN A 326 -17.80 -13.25 3.43
C GLN A 326 -17.86 -12.78 4.89
N LEU A 327 -16.72 -12.46 5.52
CA LEU A 327 -16.68 -11.96 6.90
C LEU A 327 -17.39 -10.61 7.03
N LEU A 328 -17.20 -9.69 6.08
CA LEU A 328 -17.87 -8.40 6.09
C LEU A 328 -19.40 -8.50 6.03
N GLN A 329 -19.91 -9.54 5.36
CA GLN A 329 -21.35 -9.76 5.23
C GLN A 329 -21.96 -10.47 6.45
N TYR A 330 -21.22 -11.36 7.11
CA TYR A 330 -21.78 -12.32 8.07
C TYR A 330 -21.21 -12.22 9.50
N ASP A 331 -20.07 -11.56 9.71
CA ASP A 331 -19.49 -11.31 11.04
C ASP A 331 -19.71 -9.84 11.45
N PRO A 332 -20.58 -9.55 12.43
CA PRO A 332 -20.82 -8.18 12.91
C PRO A 332 -19.58 -7.49 13.49
N ASN A 333 -18.56 -8.25 13.91
CA ASN A 333 -17.32 -7.70 14.47
C ASN A 333 -16.26 -7.42 13.40
N PHE A 334 -16.44 -7.89 12.17
CA PHE A 334 -15.48 -7.69 11.08
C PHE A 334 -15.79 -6.41 10.31
N LEU A 335 -15.01 -5.35 10.59
CA LEU A 335 -15.13 -4.06 9.94
C LEU A 335 -14.29 -3.98 8.66
N PRO A 336 -14.62 -3.08 7.70
CA PRO A 336 -13.79 -2.85 6.52
C PRO A 336 -12.31 -2.55 6.84
N GLU A 337 -12.05 -1.92 7.99
CA GLU A 337 -10.70 -1.61 8.47
C GLU A 337 -9.86 -2.86 8.77
N HIS A 338 -10.50 -4.00 9.08
CA HIS A 338 -9.84 -5.27 9.37
C HIS A 338 -9.38 -6.02 8.11
N SER A 339 -9.72 -5.53 6.92
CA SER A 339 -9.25 -6.10 5.64
C SER A 339 -7.73 -6.10 5.55
N PHE A 340 -7.18 -7.08 4.83
CA PHE A 340 -5.74 -7.23 4.67
C PHE A 340 -5.15 -6.08 3.86
N GLU A 341 -5.88 -5.59 2.86
CA GLU A 341 -5.51 -4.40 2.08
C GLU A 341 -5.47 -3.16 2.97
N SER A 342 -6.47 -2.96 3.82
CA SER A 342 -6.46 -1.85 4.79
C SER A 342 -5.30 -2.00 5.76
N SER A 343 -5.12 -3.17 6.38
CA SER A 343 -4.03 -3.42 7.35
C SER A 343 -2.64 -3.23 6.75
N SER A 344 -2.49 -3.53 5.45
CA SER A 344 -1.24 -3.36 4.70
C SER A 344 -1.11 -1.98 4.06
N SER A 345 -2.14 -1.14 4.15
CA SER A 345 -2.14 0.20 3.55
C SER A 345 -1.14 1.10 4.27
N PRO A 346 -0.37 1.93 3.54
CA PRO A 346 0.47 2.96 4.12
C PRO A 346 -0.27 3.90 5.09
N ILE A 347 -1.59 4.04 4.88
CA ILE A 347 -2.52 4.88 5.67
C ILE A 347 -2.69 4.36 7.10
N ASN A 348 -2.56 3.04 7.32
CA ASN A 348 -2.74 2.44 8.65
C ASN A 348 -1.43 2.33 9.45
N THR A 349 -0.36 2.97 8.98
CA THR A 349 0.90 3.02 9.71
C THR A 349 0.87 4.11 10.78
N LEU A 350 1.54 3.86 11.92
CA LEU A 350 1.73 4.87 12.96
C LEU A 350 2.35 6.15 12.41
N LEU A 351 3.28 6.03 11.45
CA LEU A 351 3.91 7.19 10.83
C LEU A 351 2.89 8.05 10.08
N TYR A 352 1.99 7.42 9.32
CA TYR A 352 0.91 8.12 8.63
C TYR A 352 -0.03 8.78 9.63
N GLN A 353 -0.45 8.05 10.67
CA GLN A 353 -1.31 8.57 11.73
C GLN A 353 -0.67 9.77 12.46
N LEU A 354 0.63 9.72 12.75
CA LEU A 354 1.35 10.83 13.36
C LEU A 354 1.37 12.06 12.44
N ALA A 355 1.46 11.88 11.12
CA ALA A 355 1.54 12.96 10.14
C ALA A 355 0.19 13.55 9.74
N HIS A 356 -0.85 12.71 9.60
CA HIS A 356 -2.14 13.04 8.99
C HIS A 356 -3.34 12.81 9.91
N GLY A 357 -3.11 12.31 11.12
CA GLY A 357 -4.16 12.03 12.08
C GLY A 357 -5.05 10.83 11.69
N THR A 358 -6.17 10.71 12.38
CA THR A 358 -7.22 9.70 12.11
C THR A 358 -8.43 10.30 11.43
N TYR A 359 -8.74 11.57 11.71
CA TYR A 359 -9.89 12.27 11.15
C TYR A 359 -9.63 13.79 11.07
N PRO A 360 -10.05 14.48 10.00
CA PRO A 360 -10.62 13.92 8.77
C PRO A 360 -9.60 13.08 7.97
N PRO A 361 -10.03 12.10 7.15
CA PRO A 361 -9.12 11.35 6.29
C PRO A 361 -8.37 12.28 5.34
N TYR A 362 -7.08 12.00 5.14
CA TYR A 362 -6.25 12.84 4.29
C TYR A 362 -6.65 12.71 2.82
N ASP A 363 -7.04 13.83 2.21
CA ASP A 363 -7.32 13.98 0.80
C ASP A 363 -6.24 14.86 0.13
N PRO A 364 -5.37 14.29 -0.71
CA PRO A 364 -4.37 15.06 -1.46
C PRO A 364 -4.96 16.13 -2.39
N ALA A 365 -6.23 16.01 -2.79
CA ALA A 365 -6.92 17.00 -3.61
C ALA A 365 -7.36 18.22 -2.79
N ASP A 366 -7.50 18.07 -1.48
CA ASP A 366 -7.88 19.16 -0.58
C ASP A 366 -6.66 19.99 -0.18
N ILE A 367 -6.55 21.17 -0.82
CA ILE A 367 -5.47 22.11 -0.55
C ILE A 367 -5.46 22.55 0.92
N SER A 368 -6.61 22.62 1.60
CA SER A 368 -6.67 23.06 3.00
C SER A 368 -5.86 22.15 3.93
N GLN A 369 -5.87 20.85 3.65
CA GLN A 369 -5.17 19.81 4.42
C GLN A 369 -3.66 19.87 4.22
N THR A 370 -3.19 20.38 3.09
CA THR A 370 -1.76 20.62 2.87
C THR A 370 -1.22 21.70 3.83
N TYR A 371 -2.09 22.60 4.31
CA TYR A 371 -1.79 23.66 5.26
C TYR A 371 -2.17 23.29 6.71
N GLN A 372 -2.34 22.00 7.00
CA GLN A 372 -2.61 21.50 8.34
C GLN A 372 -1.38 20.88 8.99
N LEU A 373 -1.27 21.02 10.31
CA LEU A 373 -0.26 20.35 11.13
C LEU A 373 -0.96 19.54 12.22
N HIS A 374 -0.62 18.25 12.31
CA HIS A 374 -1.02 17.40 13.42
C HIS A 374 0.05 17.45 14.52
N VAL A 375 -0.34 17.90 15.70
CA VAL A 375 0.52 18.02 16.88
C VAL A 375 0.05 16.98 17.90
N ASN A 376 0.84 15.93 18.09
CA ASN A 376 0.47 14.76 18.88
C ASN A 376 1.56 14.44 19.91
N ILE A 377 2.56 13.65 19.54
CA ILE A 377 3.66 13.27 20.44
C ILE A 377 4.42 14.49 20.96
N GLU A 378 4.50 15.55 20.16
CA GLU A 378 5.19 16.79 20.51
C GLU A 378 4.58 17.47 21.75
N ARG A 379 3.27 17.28 21.98
CA ARG A 379 2.55 17.91 23.10
C ARG A 379 3.09 17.46 24.46
N ALA A 380 3.45 16.18 24.59
CA ALA A 380 4.04 15.62 25.79
C ALA A 380 5.58 15.62 25.73
N ARG A 381 6.16 15.32 24.56
CA ARG A 381 7.61 15.14 24.41
C ARG A 381 8.42 16.41 24.63
N VAL A 382 7.91 17.58 24.21
CA VAL A 382 8.63 18.86 24.37
C VAL A 382 8.82 19.20 25.84
N SER A 383 7.81 18.92 26.66
CA SER A 383 7.83 19.24 28.08
C SER A 383 8.59 18.19 28.92
N GLU A 384 8.65 16.94 28.44
CA GLU A 384 9.41 15.85 29.07
C GLU A 384 10.92 16.14 29.11
N VAL A 385 11.44 17.01 28.24
CA VAL A 385 12.85 17.46 28.27
C VAL A 385 13.25 18.02 29.65
N LEU A 386 12.31 18.59 30.42
CA LEU A 386 12.57 19.06 31.78
C LEU A 386 12.96 17.93 32.75
N PHE A 387 12.41 16.73 32.53
CA PHE A 387 12.67 15.53 33.32
C PHE A 387 13.76 14.66 32.71
N GLN A 388 13.84 14.63 31.37
CA GLN A 388 14.78 13.83 30.59
C GLN A 388 15.47 14.69 29.51
N PRO A 389 16.48 15.49 29.87
CA PRO A 389 17.20 16.35 28.91
C PRO A 389 17.89 15.59 27.77
N SER A 390 18.21 14.30 27.99
CA SER A 390 18.81 13.40 27.01
C SER A 390 17.97 13.20 25.75
N ILE A 391 16.64 13.45 25.79
CA ILE A 391 15.75 13.38 24.61
C ILE A 391 16.25 14.28 23.47
N ILE A 392 16.88 15.41 23.81
CA ILE A 392 17.45 16.36 22.85
C ILE A 392 18.98 16.32 22.84
N GLY A 393 19.59 15.31 23.46
CA GLY A 393 21.03 15.14 23.54
C GLY A 393 21.73 16.12 24.49
N LEU A 394 21.01 16.74 25.43
CA LEU A 394 21.64 17.56 26.47
C LEU A 394 22.19 16.66 27.59
N ASP A 395 23.49 16.77 27.84
CA ASP A 395 24.19 16.09 28.94
C ASP A 395 24.03 16.88 30.25
N GLN A 396 22.78 16.95 30.73
CA GLN A 396 22.40 17.62 31.97
C GLN A 396 21.42 16.74 32.75
N ALA A 397 21.47 16.87 34.07
CA ALA A 397 20.51 16.23 34.96
C ALA A 397 19.10 16.80 34.79
N GLY A 398 18.09 15.95 34.89
CA GLY A 398 16.69 16.39 34.93
C GLY A 398 16.37 17.20 36.19
N ILE A 399 15.21 17.85 36.21
CA ILE A 399 14.80 18.70 37.34
C ILE A 399 14.74 17.92 38.67
N VAL A 400 14.33 16.65 38.63
CA VAL A 400 14.14 15.82 39.82
C VAL A 400 15.49 15.49 40.47
N GLU A 401 16.45 15.05 39.67
CA GLU A 401 17.82 14.77 40.11
C GLU A 401 18.50 16.05 40.61
N THR A 402 18.37 17.14 39.84
CA THR A 402 18.90 18.45 40.23
C THR A 402 18.38 18.90 41.59
N VAL A 403 17.06 18.79 41.84
CA VAL A 403 16.47 19.10 43.16
C VAL A 403 17.02 18.17 44.23
N GLY A 404 17.13 16.87 43.95
CA GLY A 404 17.72 15.89 44.85
C GLY A 404 19.13 16.25 45.28
N ASP A 405 19.98 16.64 44.33
CA ASP A 405 21.38 16.98 44.57
C ASP A 405 21.55 18.33 45.28
N VAL A 406 20.79 19.35 44.87
CA VAL A 406 20.77 20.65 45.56
C VAL A 406 20.38 20.45 47.03
N VAL A 407 19.36 19.65 47.32
CA VAL A 407 18.89 19.36 48.68
C VAL A 407 19.94 18.62 49.53
N LYS A 408 20.84 17.83 48.92
CA LYS A 408 21.95 17.18 49.63
C LYS A 408 22.99 18.17 50.11
N THR A 409 23.15 19.32 49.44
CA THR A 409 24.14 20.34 49.82
C THR A 409 23.78 21.10 51.10
N PHE A 410 22.50 21.08 51.51
CA PHE A 410 22.04 21.66 52.77
C PHE A 410 22.38 20.78 53.97
N ASP A 411 22.60 21.43 55.12
CA ASP A 411 22.74 20.76 56.41
C ASP A 411 21.46 19.98 56.79
N ALA A 412 21.59 19.00 57.69
CA ALA A 412 20.49 18.12 58.07
C ALA A 412 19.25 18.87 58.60
N SER A 413 19.44 19.99 59.31
CA SER A 413 18.34 20.77 59.89
C SER A 413 17.59 21.59 58.84
N SER A 414 18.31 22.13 57.85
CA SER A 414 17.74 22.89 56.74
C SER A 414 17.10 21.99 55.69
N ARG A 415 17.64 20.78 55.50
CA ARG A 415 17.16 19.82 54.49
C ARG A 415 15.67 19.53 54.65
N GLU A 416 15.21 19.26 55.87
CA GLU A 416 13.79 18.98 56.13
C GLU A 416 12.89 20.18 55.84
N ARG A 417 13.36 21.40 56.13
CA ARG A 417 12.61 22.64 55.85
C ARG A 417 12.46 22.88 54.35
N VAL A 418 13.54 22.70 53.59
CA VAL A 418 13.58 22.93 52.13
C VAL A 418 12.74 21.87 51.40
N ARG A 419 12.81 20.60 51.83
CA ARG A 419 12.02 19.50 51.24
C ARG A 419 10.51 19.69 51.39
N LYS A 420 10.07 20.33 52.47
CA LYS A 420 8.65 20.42 52.81
C LYS A 420 7.84 21.25 51.80
N ASN A 421 8.41 22.33 51.30
CA ASN A 421 7.68 23.30 50.47
C ASN A 421 8.47 23.63 49.20
N ILE A 422 8.00 23.14 48.07
CA ILE A 422 8.53 23.45 46.75
C ILE A 422 7.56 24.43 46.08
N PHE A 423 8.07 25.60 45.70
CA PHE A 423 7.28 26.65 45.06
C PHE A 423 7.69 26.81 43.60
N LEU A 424 6.73 26.63 42.70
CA LEU A 424 6.91 26.74 41.25
C LEU A 424 6.57 28.15 40.79
N THR A 425 7.50 28.78 40.09
CA THR A 425 7.40 30.13 39.51
C THR A 425 7.98 30.16 38.09
N GLY A 426 7.58 31.16 37.30
CA GLY A 426 7.98 31.33 35.90
C GLY A 426 6.97 30.77 34.91
N GLY A 427 6.91 31.36 33.71
CA GLY A 427 5.85 31.10 32.73
C GLY A 427 5.72 29.63 32.31
N PHE A 428 6.81 28.90 32.20
CA PHE A 428 6.79 27.47 31.82
C PHE A 428 6.06 26.59 32.84
N THR A 429 5.97 27.02 34.10
CA THR A 429 5.23 26.29 35.15
C THR A 429 3.71 26.36 35.01
N ALA A 430 3.21 27.19 34.07
CA ALA A 430 1.81 27.24 33.71
C ALA A 430 1.34 25.97 32.99
N LEU A 431 2.26 25.18 32.41
CA LEU A 431 1.93 23.94 31.73
C LEU A 431 1.09 22.99 32.63
N PRO A 432 0.01 22.41 32.11
CA PRO A 432 -0.82 21.47 32.85
C PRO A 432 -0.02 20.24 33.31
N GLY A 433 -0.27 19.76 34.54
CA GLY A 433 0.30 18.52 35.06
C GLY A 433 1.68 18.63 35.72
N LEU A 434 2.37 19.79 35.64
CA LEU A 434 3.71 19.96 36.23
C LEU A 434 3.73 19.75 37.75
N PRO A 435 2.84 20.36 38.56
CA PRO A 435 2.88 20.21 40.01
C PRO A 435 2.70 18.76 40.47
N GLU A 436 1.77 18.04 39.84
CA GLU A 436 1.45 16.64 40.14
C GLU A 436 2.63 15.72 39.77
N ARG A 437 3.14 15.85 38.54
CA ARG A 437 4.26 15.05 38.04
C ARG A 437 5.49 15.24 38.90
N LEU A 438 5.82 16.49 39.22
CA LEU A 438 6.98 16.82 40.03
C LEU A 438 6.85 16.29 41.46
N LEU A 439 5.66 16.40 42.07
CA LEU A 439 5.40 15.88 43.41
C LEU A 439 5.63 14.37 43.47
N ASP A 440 5.09 13.62 42.51
CA ASP A 440 5.21 12.17 42.49
C ASP A 440 6.65 11.70 42.22
N ASN A 441 7.36 12.40 41.33
CA ASN A 441 8.76 12.09 41.06
C ASN A 441 9.69 12.49 42.22
N ILE A 442 9.41 13.57 42.94
CA ILE A 442 10.21 13.94 44.12
C ILE A 442 9.97 12.98 45.28
N ARG A 443 8.74 12.48 45.44
CA ARG A 443 8.42 11.46 46.46
C ARG A 443 9.23 10.18 46.28
N SER A 444 9.55 9.79 45.05
CA SER A 444 10.32 8.57 44.78
C SER A 444 11.80 8.67 45.21
N ILE A 445 12.37 9.88 45.25
CA ILE A 445 13.75 10.12 45.66
C ILE A 445 13.89 10.52 47.15
N TYR A 446 12.78 10.78 47.84
CA TYR A 446 12.79 11.16 49.25
C TYR A 446 12.47 9.96 50.16
N PRO A 447 12.88 10.01 51.44
CA PRO A 447 12.52 8.98 52.40
C PRO A 447 11.00 8.77 52.48
N ALA A 448 10.59 7.51 52.61
CA ALA A 448 9.17 7.17 52.76
C ALA A 448 8.53 7.92 53.93
N GLY A 449 7.35 8.50 53.71
CA GLY A 449 6.64 9.29 54.72
C GLY A 449 7.06 10.77 54.80
N SER A 450 8.02 11.23 53.99
CA SER A 450 8.35 12.66 53.88
C SER A 450 7.13 13.49 53.46
N LYS A 451 6.86 14.58 54.20
CA LYS A 451 5.75 15.50 53.92
C LYS A 451 6.21 16.56 52.92
N VAL A 452 6.03 16.28 51.63
CA VAL A 452 6.35 17.23 50.55
C VAL A 452 5.08 17.87 50.03
N GLN A 453 5.13 19.19 49.83
CA GLN A 453 4.09 19.95 49.15
C GLN A 453 4.70 20.75 48.00
N VAL A 454 4.16 20.54 46.80
CA VAL A 454 4.45 21.37 45.63
C VAL A 454 3.31 22.38 45.48
N ARG A 455 3.64 23.67 45.42
CA ARG A 455 2.70 24.77 45.20
C ARG A 455 3.12 25.55 43.98
N ARG A 456 2.17 26.03 43.19
CA ARG A 456 2.44 26.92 42.06
C ARG A 456 2.05 28.35 42.42
N ALA A 457 2.77 29.31 41.86
CA ALA A 457 2.40 30.72 41.85
C ALA A 457 0.97 30.92 41.34
N LYS A 458 0.28 31.96 41.83
CA LYS A 458 -1.10 32.24 41.41
C LYS A 458 -1.12 32.74 39.96
N ASP A 459 -0.12 33.54 39.63
CA ASP A 459 0.11 34.06 38.28
C ASP A 459 1.61 33.89 37.96
N PRO A 460 2.02 32.71 37.41
CA PRO A 460 3.43 32.40 37.17
C PRO A 460 4.14 33.37 36.22
N LEU A 461 3.40 34.14 35.42
CA LEU A 461 3.95 35.12 34.49
C LEU A 461 4.21 36.47 35.18
N LEU A 462 3.27 36.95 36.00
CA LEU A 462 3.35 38.30 36.58
C LEU A 462 3.79 38.33 38.04
N ASP A 463 3.76 37.22 38.77
CA ASP A 463 4.04 37.22 40.22
C ASP A 463 5.48 37.67 40.55
N ALA A 464 6.45 37.45 39.66
CA ALA A 464 7.80 37.98 39.80
C ALA A 464 7.80 39.52 39.80
N TRP A 465 7.10 40.14 38.83
CA TRP A 465 6.96 41.59 38.73
C TRP A 465 6.13 42.16 39.89
N LYS A 466 5.03 41.51 40.26
CA LYS A 466 4.18 41.90 41.40
C LYS A 466 4.95 41.84 42.72
N GLY A 467 5.80 40.82 42.89
CA GLY A 467 6.70 40.69 44.03
C GLY A 467 7.70 41.83 44.12
N ALA A 468 8.35 42.17 43.00
CA ALA A 468 9.27 43.30 42.92
C ALA A 468 8.55 44.65 43.16
N ALA A 469 7.36 44.85 42.60
CA ALA A 469 6.55 46.04 42.85
C ALA A 469 6.16 46.19 44.33
N LYS A 470 5.78 45.09 44.98
CA LYS A 470 5.50 45.07 46.42
C LYS A 470 6.74 45.39 47.25
N PHE A 471 7.91 44.87 46.85
CA PHE A 471 9.18 45.19 47.49
C PHE A 471 9.57 46.67 47.31
N ALA A 472 9.37 47.23 46.12
CA ALA A 472 9.64 48.64 45.84
C ALA A 472 8.79 49.61 46.70
N LEU A 473 7.59 49.18 47.10
CA LEU A 473 6.70 49.94 47.99
C LEU A 473 6.99 49.70 49.48
N SER A 474 7.95 48.84 49.84
CA SER A 474 8.30 48.56 51.22
C SER A 474 9.18 49.67 51.83
N SER A 475 9.09 49.84 53.15
CA SER A 475 9.90 50.83 53.88
C SER A 475 11.41 50.54 53.83
N SER A 476 11.80 49.28 53.62
CA SER A 476 13.20 48.86 53.52
C SER A 476 13.78 49.04 52.12
N PHE A 477 12.98 49.38 51.11
CA PHE A 477 13.45 49.50 49.72
C PHE A 477 14.64 50.46 49.58
N GLN A 478 14.52 51.66 50.16
CA GLN A 478 15.57 52.68 50.08
C GLN A 478 16.92 52.22 50.64
N GLN A 479 16.93 51.36 51.66
CA GLN A 479 18.16 50.84 52.27
C GLN A 479 18.95 49.94 51.31
N HIS A 480 18.27 49.33 50.34
CA HIS A 480 18.84 48.40 49.37
C HIS A 480 19.04 49.03 47.98
N CYS A 481 18.69 50.31 47.80
CA CYS A 481 18.97 51.05 46.57
C CYS A 481 20.41 51.57 46.56
N VAL A 482 21.08 51.48 45.41
CA VAL A 482 22.34 52.18 45.16
C VAL A 482 22.01 53.59 44.68
N SER A 483 22.44 54.59 45.44
CA SER A 483 22.30 56.00 45.06
C SER A 483 23.33 56.36 43.98
N ARG A 484 23.06 57.44 43.25
CA ARG A 484 23.99 57.94 42.23
C ARG A 484 25.38 58.25 42.80
N LYS A 485 25.46 58.81 44.01
CA LYS A 485 26.73 59.11 44.67
C LYS A 485 27.53 57.84 44.99
N GLU A 486 26.86 56.81 45.53
CA GLU A 486 27.48 55.51 45.80
C GLU A 486 27.98 54.85 44.50
N TYR A 487 27.23 54.95 43.41
CA TYR A 487 27.65 54.45 42.10
C TYR A 487 28.89 55.19 41.56
N GLU A 488 28.94 56.51 41.70
CA GLU A 488 30.08 57.33 41.27
C GLU A 488 31.35 57.06 42.12
N GLU A 489 31.19 56.64 43.38
CA GLU A 489 32.30 56.32 44.30
C GLU A 489 32.80 54.87 44.19
N TYR A 490 31.88 53.90 44.15
CA TYR A 490 32.19 52.46 44.18
C TYR A 490 32.18 51.79 42.80
N GLY A 491 31.70 52.49 41.77
CA GLY A 491 31.67 52.02 40.39
C GLY A 491 30.46 51.13 40.05
N GLY A 492 30.43 50.67 38.79
CA GLY A 492 29.28 49.96 38.23
C GLY A 492 29.06 48.53 38.70
N GLU A 493 30.09 47.91 39.30
CA GLU A 493 30.01 46.55 39.83
C GLU A 493 29.50 46.51 41.28
N TYR A 494 29.31 47.67 41.91
CA TYR A 494 28.84 47.75 43.29
C TYR A 494 27.36 47.36 43.40
N ILE A 495 27.10 46.33 44.20
CA ILE A 495 25.75 45.84 44.53
C ILE A 495 25.60 45.85 46.04
N LYS A 496 24.51 46.44 46.56
CA LYS A 496 24.19 46.36 47.98
C LYS A 496 23.75 44.96 48.34
N GLU A 497 24.37 44.41 49.39
CA GLU A 497 24.02 43.09 49.91
C GLU A 497 22.54 43.07 50.33
N HIS A 498 21.82 42.10 49.80
CA HIS A 498 20.39 41.91 50.08
C HIS A 498 20.11 40.41 50.10
N GLY A 499 19.25 39.95 51.00
CA GLY A 499 18.93 38.53 51.15
C GLY A 499 18.27 37.87 49.94
N LEU A 500 17.88 38.65 48.92
CA LEU A 500 17.35 38.15 47.63
C LEU A 500 18.28 38.44 46.44
N GLY A 501 19.41 39.13 46.66
CA GLY A 501 20.39 39.46 45.63
C GLY A 501 21.41 38.34 45.43
N ASN A 502 22.26 38.49 44.41
CA ASN A 502 23.43 37.63 44.28
C ASN A 502 24.43 37.96 45.39
N VAL A 503 25.03 36.91 45.97
CA VAL A 503 26.10 37.08 46.96
C VAL A 503 27.35 37.57 46.24
N PHE A 504 27.94 38.67 46.72
CA PHE A 504 29.26 39.09 46.29
C PHE A 504 30.30 38.07 46.80
N ARG A 505 30.90 37.29 45.89
CA ARG A 505 32.04 36.42 46.21
C ARG A 505 33.32 37.10 45.75
N SER A 506 34.12 37.52 46.72
CA SER A 506 35.48 38.05 46.53
C SER A 506 36.46 36.98 46.07
#